data_AF-A0A947D2U4-F1
#
_entry.id   AF-A0A947D2U4-F1
#
_cell.length_a   1.000
_cell.length_b   1.000
_cell.length_c   1.000
_cell.angle_alpha   90.00
_cell.angle_beta   90.00
_cell.angle_gamma   90.00
#
_symmetry.space_group_name_H-M   'P 1'
#
loop_
_entity.id
_entity.type
_entity.pdbx_description
1 polymer ?
#
loop_
_entity_poly.entity_id
_entity_poly.type
_entity_poly.pdbx_seq_one_letter_code
_entity_poly.pdbx_strand_id
1 'polypeptide(L)'
;MERKVAGERPEVGAAGERDAYEAARRTLLAIFAPDGPLGRLLPGYERRSEQVELAEAVLEHLFAGRPLLAEAPTGTGKSLAYLVAAAIYAVQSGELVVVSTQTLTLQGQLIGKDLPLVARALQAAGVEDFRYALAKGRSHYVCLRRLDRFVERAGREGGALQAAAERLRSAVLAALAAGGEGERRTLGVSVPPDVWAEVAGDAEDCHQKLSPHYDRCFIQQARRAWGRVHLLVANHALVFADLALRAAGESAVLPKYGRLVLDEGHRVPEAAMRYFAASVSIERVEGWFREIERRRQSWMEDVSRRRCWRNSVRCLSVSRARWKRRSSPSTIT
;
A
#
# COMPACT_ATOMS: atom_id res chain seq x y z
N MET A 1 -31.92 -27.67 -3.99
CA MET A 1 -30.63 -27.09 -4.40
C MET A 1 -29.66 -27.39 -3.28
N GLU A 2 -28.68 -28.27 -3.51
CA GLU A 2 -27.77 -28.76 -2.47
C GLU A 2 -26.84 -27.64 -1.98
N ARG A 3 -26.78 -27.44 -0.67
CA ARG A 3 -25.78 -26.59 0.00
C ARG A 3 -24.38 -27.09 -0.37
N LYS A 4 -23.68 -26.42 -1.28
CA LYS A 4 -22.23 -26.61 -1.48
C LYS A 4 -21.41 -25.63 -0.62
N VAL A 5 -21.77 -25.51 0.65
CA VAL A 5 -20.84 -25.04 1.68
C VAL A 5 -20.22 -26.30 2.25
N ALA A 6 -19.00 -26.63 1.82
CA ALA A 6 -18.33 -27.84 2.28
C ALA A 6 -17.88 -27.66 3.74
N GLY A 7 -18.60 -28.27 4.69
CA GLY A 7 -18.20 -28.32 6.11
C GLY A 7 -19.37 -28.31 7.09
N GLU A 8 -19.21 -28.97 8.24
CA GLU A 8 -20.11 -28.82 9.39
C GLU A 8 -20.05 -27.37 9.93
N ARG A 9 -21.18 -26.87 10.43
CA ARG A 9 -21.24 -25.55 11.09
C ARG A 9 -20.24 -25.50 12.24
N PRO A 10 -19.25 -24.59 12.22
CA PRO A 10 -18.27 -24.53 13.30
C PRO A 10 -18.92 -23.99 14.57
N GLU A 11 -18.68 -24.65 15.70
CA GLU A 11 -19.06 -24.10 17.00
C GLU A 11 -18.30 -22.79 17.26
N VAL A 12 -19.05 -21.69 17.41
CA VAL A 12 -18.51 -20.42 17.90
C VAL A 12 -18.22 -20.59 19.40
N GLY A 13 -17.02 -20.19 19.81
CA GLY A 13 -16.33 -20.54 21.06
C GLY A 13 -17.00 -20.10 22.38
N ALA A 14 -16.24 -19.52 23.31
CA ALA A 14 -16.69 -19.28 24.69
C ALA A 14 -17.99 -18.44 24.76
N ALA A 15 -18.73 -18.48 25.87
CA ALA A 15 -20.05 -17.84 25.99
C ALA A 15 -20.09 -16.36 25.52
N GLY A 16 -19.04 -15.58 25.80
CA GLY A 16 -18.93 -14.19 25.33
C GLY A 16 -18.74 -14.03 23.81
N GLU A 17 -18.12 -15.00 23.13
CA GLU A 17 -17.99 -14.99 21.66
C GLU A 17 -19.32 -15.35 20.98
N ARG A 18 -20.15 -16.17 21.64
CA ARG A 18 -21.49 -16.52 21.15
C ARG A 18 -22.46 -15.33 21.19
N ASP A 19 -22.47 -14.56 22.26
CA ASP A 19 -23.33 -13.37 22.37
C ASP A 19 -22.96 -12.30 21.33
N ALA A 20 -21.65 -12.07 21.14
CA ALA A 20 -21.14 -11.17 20.11
C ALA A 20 -21.53 -11.65 18.70
N TYR A 21 -21.34 -12.93 18.41
CA TYR A 21 -21.77 -13.52 17.14
C TYR A 21 -23.28 -13.37 16.89
N GLU A 22 -24.13 -13.63 17.88
CA GLU A 22 -25.58 -13.49 17.71
C GLU A 22 -25.99 -12.02 17.51
N ALA A 23 -25.33 -11.07 18.18
CA ALA A 23 -25.53 -9.65 17.94
C ALA A 23 -25.09 -9.22 16.52
N ALA A 24 -23.92 -9.68 16.06
CA ALA A 24 -23.47 -9.49 14.68
C ALA A 24 -24.46 -10.06 13.68
N ARG A 25 -24.94 -11.29 13.92
CA ARG A 25 -25.84 -12.00 13.04
C ARG A 25 -27.19 -11.30 12.92
N ARG A 26 -27.77 -10.81 14.04
CA ARG A 26 -28.99 -9.99 14.01
C ARG A 26 -28.80 -8.74 13.17
N THR A 27 -27.68 -8.04 13.34
CA THR A 27 -27.34 -6.84 12.57
C THR A 27 -27.21 -7.15 11.08
N LEU A 28 -26.52 -8.23 10.74
CA LEU A 28 -26.35 -8.70 9.37
C LEU A 28 -27.70 -8.99 8.70
N LEU A 29 -28.56 -9.76 9.37
CA LEU A 29 -29.89 -10.09 8.84
C LEU A 29 -30.77 -8.84 8.67
N ALA A 30 -30.69 -7.88 9.59
CA ALA A 30 -31.40 -6.61 9.48
C ALA A 30 -30.93 -5.80 8.26
N ILE A 31 -29.62 -5.76 7.98
CA ILE A 31 -29.05 -5.07 6.82
C ILE A 31 -29.60 -5.62 5.50
N PHE A 32 -29.73 -6.95 5.39
CA PHE A 32 -30.23 -7.65 4.20
C PHE A 32 -31.75 -7.83 4.15
N ALA A 33 -32.50 -7.36 5.15
CA ALA A 33 -33.96 -7.42 5.12
C ALA A 33 -34.50 -6.61 3.91
N PRO A 34 -35.64 -7.00 3.28
CA PRO A 34 -36.17 -6.28 2.12
C PRO A 34 -36.44 -4.80 2.39
N ASP A 35 -36.88 -4.47 3.61
CA ASP A 35 -37.11 -3.13 4.13
C ASP A 35 -35.92 -2.57 4.93
N GLY A 36 -34.82 -3.32 5.00
CA GLY A 36 -33.60 -3.00 5.74
C GLY A 36 -32.73 -1.94 5.07
N PRO A 37 -31.58 -1.59 5.68
CA PRO A 37 -30.59 -0.67 5.15
C PRO A 37 -30.27 -0.83 3.65
N LEU A 38 -29.98 -2.05 3.17
CA LEU A 38 -29.69 -2.24 1.74
C LEU A 38 -30.91 -2.00 0.87
N GLY A 39 -32.10 -2.44 1.29
CA GLY A 39 -33.36 -2.19 0.60
C GLY A 39 -33.69 -0.71 0.42
N ARG A 40 -33.36 0.11 1.41
CA ARG A 40 -33.56 1.57 1.35
C ARG A 40 -32.49 2.31 0.55
N LEU A 41 -31.27 1.78 0.49
CA LEU A 41 -30.12 2.44 -0.15
C LEU A 41 -29.94 2.07 -1.62
N LEU A 42 -30.41 0.90 -2.04
CA LEU A 42 -30.28 0.39 -3.40
C LEU A 42 -31.65 0.36 -4.10
N PRO A 43 -31.89 1.23 -5.11
CA PRO A 43 -33.07 1.14 -5.95
C PRO A 43 -33.16 -0.23 -6.62
N GLY A 44 -34.33 -0.87 -6.55
CA GLY A 44 -34.55 -2.20 -7.12
C GLY A 44 -33.85 -3.33 -6.36
N TYR A 45 -33.48 -3.12 -5.09
CA TYR A 45 -32.97 -4.19 -4.24
C TYR A 45 -33.99 -5.32 -4.09
N GLU A 46 -33.52 -6.54 -4.30
CA GLU A 46 -34.26 -7.76 -4.03
C GLU A 46 -33.41 -8.64 -3.12
N ARG A 47 -34.01 -9.10 -2.01
CA ARG A 47 -33.34 -10.00 -1.09
C ARG A 47 -33.17 -11.37 -1.74
N ARG A 48 -31.91 -11.78 -1.94
CA ARG A 48 -31.55 -13.11 -2.46
C ARG A 48 -31.09 -14.02 -1.33
N SER A 49 -31.72 -15.18 -1.17
CA SER A 49 -31.38 -16.14 -0.09
C SER A 49 -29.91 -16.56 -0.14
N GLU A 50 -29.39 -16.87 -1.33
CA GLU A 50 -27.98 -17.25 -1.53
C GLU A 50 -26.99 -16.18 -1.06
N GLN A 51 -27.33 -14.90 -1.23
CA GLN A 51 -26.49 -13.78 -0.77
C GLN A 51 -26.43 -13.74 0.76
N VAL A 52 -27.58 -13.94 1.41
CA VAL A 52 -27.69 -13.95 2.87
C VAL A 52 -27.02 -15.18 3.45
N GLU A 53 -27.20 -16.36 2.84
CA GLU A 53 -26.54 -17.60 3.25
C GLU A 53 -25.02 -17.47 3.20
N LEU A 54 -24.47 -16.87 2.12
CA LEU A 54 -23.05 -16.59 2.03
C LEU A 54 -22.60 -15.61 3.12
N ALA A 55 -23.35 -14.54 3.35
CA ALA A 55 -23.01 -13.52 4.34
C ALA A 55 -23.00 -14.10 5.76
N GLU A 56 -23.97 -14.93 6.12
CA GLU A 56 -24.02 -15.66 7.39
C GLU A 56 -22.87 -16.66 7.51
N ALA A 57 -22.59 -17.45 6.47
CA ALA A 57 -21.49 -18.42 6.49
C ALA A 57 -20.14 -17.72 6.70
N VAL A 58 -19.90 -16.60 5.99
CA VAL A 58 -18.68 -15.80 6.18
C VAL A 58 -18.59 -15.29 7.62
N LEU A 59 -19.68 -14.72 8.15
CA LEU A 59 -19.70 -14.20 9.52
C LEU A 59 -19.39 -15.29 10.56
N GLU A 60 -20.05 -16.44 10.45
CA GLU A 60 -19.88 -17.60 11.33
C GLU A 60 -18.41 -18.07 11.35
N HIS A 61 -17.77 -18.17 10.19
CA HIS A 61 -16.38 -18.61 10.07
C HIS A 61 -15.37 -17.55 10.55
N LEU A 62 -15.67 -16.26 10.38
CA LEU A 62 -14.85 -15.19 10.96
C LEU A 62 -14.85 -15.26 12.49
N PHE A 63 -16.01 -15.44 13.13
CA PHE A 63 -16.11 -15.60 14.58
C PHE A 63 -15.46 -16.92 15.05
N ALA A 64 -15.71 -18.03 14.37
CA ALA A 64 -15.14 -19.33 14.75
C ALA A 64 -13.64 -19.46 14.46
N GLY A 65 -13.04 -18.52 13.71
CA GLY A 65 -11.63 -18.57 13.33
C GLY A 65 -11.29 -19.77 12.43
N ARG A 66 -12.26 -20.26 11.65
CA ARG A 66 -12.08 -21.42 10.76
C ARG A 66 -12.06 -20.99 9.30
N PRO A 67 -11.27 -21.65 8.43
CA PRO A 67 -11.31 -21.38 7.00
C PRO A 67 -12.66 -21.70 6.39
N LEU A 68 -13.10 -20.88 5.43
CA LEU A 68 -14.28 -21.11 4.60
C LEU A 68 -13.87 -21.08 3.13
N LEU A 69 -14.25 -22.11 2.38
CA LEU A 69 -14.26 -22.08 0.93
C LEU A 69 -15.71 -22.01 0.47
N ALA A 70 -16.09 -20.91 -0.18
CA ALA A 70 -17.43 -20.70 -0.67
C ALA A 70 -17.40 -20.37 -2.17
N GLU A 71 -18.23 -21.06 -2.93
CA GLU A 71 -18.50 -20.75 -4.33
C GLU A 71 -19.88 -20.08 -4.42
N ALA A 72 -19.97 -19.03 -5.22
CA ALA A 72 -21.27 -18.49 -5.60
C ALA A 72 -21.26 -18.12 -7.10
N PRO A 73 -22.39 -18.13 -7.81
CA PRO A 73 -22.49 -17.69 -9.20
C PRO A 73 -22.28 -16.18 -9.39
N THR A 74 -21.73 -15.72 -10.50
CA THR A 74 -21.59 -14.27 -10.77
C THR A 74 -22.93 -13.54 -10.70
N GLY A 75 -22.93 -12.26 -10.32
CA GLY A 75 -24.17 -11.47 -10.20
C GLY A 75 -25.01 -11.72 -8.93
N THR A 76 -24.68 -12.69 -8.08
CA THR A 76 -25.43 -12.95 -6.83
C THR A 76 -25.17 -11.96 -5.69
N GLY A 77 -24.34 -10.93 -5.90
CA GLY A 77 -24.03 -9.95 -4.87
C GLY A 77 -23.01 -10.44 -3.83
N LYS A 78 -22.12 -11.37 -4.22
CA LYS A 78 -20.98 -11.90 -3.46
C LYS A 78 -20.20 -10.85 -2.67
N SER A 79 -19.82 -9.77 -3.36
CA SER A 79 -18.99 -8.73 -2.77
C SER A 79 -19.68 -8.07 -1.59
N LEU A 80 -20.96 -7.73 -1.72
CA LEU A 80 -21.74 -7.20 -0.61
C LEU A 80 -21.90 -8.20 0.53
N ALA A 81 -22.11 -9.49 0.24
CA ALA A 81 -22.24 -10.53 1.25
C ALA A 81 -21.00 -10.62 2.16
N TYR A 82 -19.81 -10.79 1.57
CA TYR A 82 -18.59 -10.90 2.36
C TYR A 82 -18.16 -9.56 2.98
N LEU A 83 -18.41 -8.42 2.32
CA LEU A 83 -18.01 -7.11 2.85
C LEU A 83 -18.84 -6.72 4.06
N VAL A 84 -20.17 -6.93 4.03
CA VAL A 84 -21.03 -6.65 5.19
C VAL A 84 -20.63 -7.53 6.37
N ALA A 85 -20.46 -8.83 6.14
CA ALA A 85 -20.03 -9.77 7.19
C ALA A 85 -18.67 -9.39 7.78
N ALA A 86 -17.67 -9.12 6.93
CA ALA A 86 -16.33 -8.71 7.34
C ALA A 86 -16.34 -7.39 8.12
N ALA A 87 -17.14 -6.41 7.69
CA ALA A 87 -17.23 -5.11 8.35
C ALA A 87 -17.88 -5.19 9.74
N ILE A 88 -18.98 -5.94 9.88
CA ILE A 88 -19.63 -6.17 11.18
C ILE A 88 -18.66 -6.87 12.14
N TYR A 89 -18.02 -7.95 11.67
CA TYR A 89 -17.01 -8.66 12.46
C TYR A 89 -15.86 -7.73 12.88
N ALA A 90 -15.32 -6.95 11.96
CA ALA A 90 -14.19 -6.05 12.23
C ALA A 90 -14.52 -5.00 13.30
N VAL A 91 -15.71 -4.40 13.24
CA VAL A 91 -16.13 -3.40 14.23
C VAL A 91 -16.37 -4.04 15.60
N GLN A 92 -17.03 -5.21 15.66
CA GLN A 92 -17.37 -5.83 16.93
C GLN A 92 -16.17 -6.49 17.63
N SER A 93 -15.27 -7.12 16.88
CA SER A 93 -14.06 -7.74 17.43
C SER A 93 -12.95 -6.73 17.70
N GLY A 94 -12.97 -5.58 17.02
CA GLY A 94 -11.85 -4.64 16.98
C GLY A 94 -10.63 -5.17 16.21
N GLU A 95 -10.73 -6.34 15.58
CA GLU A 95 -9.66 -6.90 14.75
C GLU A 95 -9.71 -6.35 13.33
N LEU A 96 -8.53 -5.96 12.82
CA LEU A 96 -8.40 -5.60 11.40
C LEU A 96 -8.70 -6.82 10.52
N VAL A 97 -9.61 -6.63 9.56
CA VAL A 97 -9.88 -7.62 8.50
C VAL A 97 -9.25 -7.15 7.19
N VAL A 98 -8.49 -8.03 6.54
CA VAL A 98 -7.96 -7.77 5.19
C VAL A 98 -8.87 -8.44 4.16
N VAL A 99 -9.28 -7.69 3.15
CA VAL A 99 -9.98 -8.21 1.97
C VAL A 99 -9.04 -8.10 0.79
N SER A 100 -8.69 -9.24 0.20
CA SER A 100 -7.83 -9.30 -0.96
C SER A 100 -8.65 -9.55 -2.22
N THR A 101 -8.43 -8.77 -3.27
CA THR A 101 -8.99 -9.04 -4.60
C THR A 101 -7.89 -9.02 -5.66
N GLN A 102 -8.21 -9.45 -6.88
CA GLN A 102 -7.20 -9.67 -7.91
C GLN A 102 -6.76 -8.39 -8.60
N THR A 103 -7.70 -7.67 -9.22
CA THR A 103 -7.38 -6.60 -10.17
C THR A 103 -7.48 -5.22 -9.54
N LEU A 104 -6.76 -4.24 -10.11
CA LEU A 104 -6.91 -2.83 -9.71
C LEU A 104 -8.33 -2.31 -9.99
N THR A 105 -8.99 -2.86 -11.02
CA THR A 105 -10.38 -2.52 -11.35
C THR A 105 -11.35 -3.00 -10.28
N LEU A 106 -11.22 -4.26 -9.83
CA LEU A 106 -12.05 -4.80 -8.74
C LEU A 106 -11.79 -4.04 -7.43
N GLN A 107 -10.53 -3.72 -7.10
CA GLN A 107 -10.22 -2.86 -5.94
C GLN A 107 -10.91 -1.50 -6.05
N GLY A 108 -10.89 -0.89 -7.24
CA GLY A 108 -11.58 0.37 -7.51
C GLY A 108 -13.08 0.27 -7.31
N GLN A 109 -13.70 -0.84 -7.72
CA GLN A 109 -15.12 -1.09 -7.49
C GLN A 109 -15.43 -1.25 -5.99
N LEU A 110 -14.65 -2.06 -5.27
CA LEU A 110 -14.85 -2.27 -3.84
C LEU A 110 -14.74 -0.95 -3.07
N ILE A 111 -13.69 -0.16 -3.33
CA ILE A 111 -13.44 1.09 -2.60
C ILE A 111 -14.34 2.25 -3.06
N GLY A 112 -14.67 2.32 -4.34
CA GLY A 112 -15.41 3.44 -4.93
C GLY A 112 -16.93 3.27 -4.91
N LYS A 113 -17.44 2.04 -4.77
CA LYS A 113 -18.88 1.74 -4.84
C LYS A 113 -19.36 0.88 -3.67
N ASP A 114 -18.78 -0.31 -3.51
CA ASP A 114 -19.36 -1.31 -2.60
C ASP A 114 -19.11 -0.98 -1.12
N LEU A 115 -17.90 -0.58 -0.73
CA LEU A 115 -17.58 -0.18 0.65
C LEU A 115 -18.28 1.12 1.10
N PRO A 116 -18.40 2.18 0.27
CA PRO A 116 -19.23 3.33 0.62
C PRO A 116 -20.68 2.94 0.90
N LEU A 117 -21.24 2.01 0.12
CA LEU A 117 -22.58 1.49 0.35
C LEU A 117 -22.66 0.68 1.65
N VAL A 118 -21.70 -0.21 1.90
CA VAL A 118 -21.60 -1.01 3.13
C VAL A 118 -21.51 -0.10 4.35
N ALA A 119 -20.67 0.94 4.32
CA ALA A 119 -20.54 1.92 5.39
C ALA A 119 -21.86 2.63 5.71
N ARG A 120 -22.59 3.07 4.67
CA ARG A 120 -23.92 3.67 4.84
C ARG A 120 -24.95 2.68 5.40
N ALA A 121 -24.89 1.42 4.96
CA ALA A 121 -25.78 0.37 5.44
C ALA A 121 -25.54 0.03 6.92
N LEU A 122 -24.27 -0.04 7.33
CA LEU A 122 -23.84 -0.22 8.72
C LEU A 122 -24.31 0.94 9.60
N GLN A 123 -24.09 2.18 9.16
CA GLN A 123 -24.54 3.38 9.88
C GLN A 123 -26.06 3.37 10.06
N ALA A 124 -26.82 3.04 9.01
CA ALA A 124 -28.28 2.91 9.09
C ALA A 124 -28.76 1.73 9.96
N ALA A 125 -27.88 0.79 10.27
CA ALA A 125 -28.13 -0.32 11.20
C ALA A 125 -27.63 -0.02 12.63
N GLY A 126 -27.14 1.19 12.91
CA GLY A 126 -26.61 1.59 14.22
C GLY A 126 -25.16 1.18 14.49
N VAL A 127 -24.42 0.75 13.46
CA VAL A 127 -22.98 0.48 13.56
C VAL A 127 -22.21 1.71 13.13
N GLU A 128 -21.66 2.45 14.10
CA GLU A 128 -20.93 3.69 13.88
C GLU A 128 -19.41 3.45 13.68
N ASP A 129 -18.71 4.48 13.21
CA ASP A 129 -17.24 4.53 13.02
C ASP A 129 -16.66 3.40 12.14
N PHE A 130 -17.42 2.80 11.21
CA PHE A 130 -16.81 1.86 10.27
C PHE A 130 -15.82 2.57 9.34
N ARG A 131 -14.52 2.27 9.50
CA ARG A 131 -13.43 2.83 8.69
C ARG A 131 -12.82 1.75 7.80
N TYR A 132 -12.53 2.11 6.56
CA TYR A 132 -11.86 1.24 5.61
C TYR A 132 -10.78 2.00 4.83
N ALA A 133 -9.80 1.28 4.27
CA ALA A 133 -8.76 1.86 3.43
C ALA A 133 -8.31 0.90 2.32
N LEU A 134 -7.59 1.44 1.34
CA LEU A 134 -6.93 0.69 0.28
C LEU A 134 -5.43 0.62 0.51
N ALA A 135 -4.89 -0.59 0.63
CA ALA A 135 -3.47 -0.86 0.66
C ALA A 135 -2.92 -1.00 -0.76
N LYS A 136 -1.90 -0.21 -1.09
CA LYS A 136 -1.22 -0.23 -2.38
C LYS A 136 0.27 -0.47 -2.19
N GLY A 137 0.90 -1.07 -3.19
CA GLY A 137 2.35 -1.23 -3.22
C GLY A 137 3.07 0.13 -3.24
N ARG A 138 4.31 0.15 -2.77
CA ARG A 138 5.17 1.35 -2.72
C ARG A 138 5.36 2.05 -4.08
N SER A 139 5.27 1.30 -5.18
CA SER A 139 5.38 1.82 -6.56
C SER A 139 4.22 2.75 -6.95
N HIS A 140 3.14 2.79 -6.17
CA HIS A 140 2.04 3.72 -6.35
C HIS A 140 2.29 5.10 -5.75
N TYR A 141 3.30 5.22 -4.89
CA TYR A 141 3.63 6.43 -4.15
C TYR A 141 4.94 7.04 -4.63
N VAL A 142 5.03 8.37 -4.63
CA VAL A 142 6.29 9.07 -4.88
C VAL A 142 7.24 8.90 -3.69
N CYS A 143 8.51 8.64 -3.96
CA CYS A 143 9.58 8.64 -2.97
C CYS A 143 10.28 9.99 -3.00
N LEU A 144 10.19 10.76 -1.91
CA LEU A 144 10.76 12.11 -1.82
C LEU A 144 12.27 12.15 -2.10
N ARG A 145 13.03 11.13 -1.66
CA ARG A 145 14.47 11.04 -1.92
C ARG A 145 14.77 10.82 -3.40
N ARG A 146 13.98 9.97 -4.06
CA ARG A 146 14.14 9.70 -5.50
C ARG A 146 13.70 10.90 -6.33
N LEU A 147 12.65 11.59 -5.90
CA LEU A 147 12.23 12.86 -6.47
C LEU A 147 13.33 13.92 -6.39
N ASP A 148 13.97 14.09 -5.23
CA ASP A 148 15.06 15.07 -5.07
C ASP A 148 16.23 14.76 -6.03
N ARG A 149 16.63 13.49 -6.14
CA ARG A 149 17.66 13.05 -7.11
C ARG A 149 17.26 13.30 -8.55
N PHE A 150 16.01 13.03 -8.90
CA PHE A 150 15.47 13.25 -10.24
C PHE A 150 15.49 14.75 -10.60
N VAL A 151 15.06 15.62 -9.68
CA VAL A 151 15.08 17.08 -9.87
C VAL A 151 16.51 17.59 -10.03
N GLU A 152 17.46 17.13 -9.21
CA GLU A 152 18.86 17.52 -9.34
C GLU A 152 19.46 17.12 -10.70
N ARG A 153 19.18 15.90 -11.17
CA ARG A 153 19.64 15.45 -12.48
C ARG A 153 19.00 16.27 -13.60
N ALA A 154 17.68 16.43 -13.56
CA ALA A 154 16.92 17.20 -14.53
C ALA A 154 17.40 18.65 -14.63
N GLY A 155 17.78 19.27 -13.51
CA GLY A 155 18.36 20.62 -13.50
C GLY A 155 19.75 20.73 -14.15
N ARG A 156 20.53 19.65 -14.20
CA ARG A 156 21.82 19.61 -14.92
C ARG A 156 21.64 19.43 -16.42
N GLU A 157 20.63 18.66 -16.83
CA GLU A 157 20.29 18.42 -18.24
C GLU A 157 19.52 19.61 -18.86
N GLY A 158 18.70 20.30 -18.06
CA GLY A 158 17.95 21.49 -18.47
C GLY A 158 16.74 21.18 -19.37
N GLY A 159 16.25 22.22 -20.03
CA GLY A 159 15.19 22.10 -21.04
C GLY A 159 13.86 21.55 -20.54
N ALA A 160 13.21 20.73 -21.36
CA ALA A 160 11.88 20.17 -21.07
C ALA A 160 11.87 19.24 -19.84
N LEU A 161 12.97 18.53 -19.59
CA LEU A 161 13.08 17.62 -18.45
C LEU A 161 13.10 18.39 -17.12
N GLN A 162 13.85 19.50 -17.05
CA GLN A 162 13.86 20.38 -15.87
C GLN A 162 12.45 20.90 -15.57
N ALA A 163 11.75 21.43 -16.59
CA ALA A 163 10.39 21.94 -16.40
C ALA A 163 9.41 20.84 -15.92
N ALA A 164 9.53 19.62 -16.44
CA ALA A 164 8.71 18.49 -15.99
C ALA A 164 9.01 18.09 -14.53
N ALA A 165 10.29 18.07 -14.16
CA ALA A 165 10.72 17.76 -12.79
C ALA A 165 10.26 18.81 -11.77
N GLU A 166 10.34 20.10 -12.12
CA GLU A 166 9.88 21.18 -11.26
C GLU A 166 8.36 21.18 -11.09
N ARG A 167 7.59 20.89 -12.14
CA ARG A 167 6.13 20.70 -12.04
C ARG A 167 5.77 19.54 -11.12
N LEU A 168 6.42 18.39 -11.29
CA LEU A 168 6.19 17.24 -10.42
C LEU A 168 6.56 17.56 -8.97
N ARG A 169 7.71 18.19 -8.73
CA ARG A 169 8.13 18.61 -7.39
C ARG A 169 7.10 19.54 -6.75
N SER A 170 6.61 20.52 -7.50
CA SER A 170 5.60 21.47 -7.03
C SER A 170 4.30 20.76 -6.62
N ALA A 171 3.82 19.83 -7.45
CA ALA A 171 2.63 19.02 -7.14
C ALA A 171 2.83 18.16 -5.88
N VAL A 172 4.00 17.57 -5.72
CA VAL A 172 4.33 16.75 -4.55
C VAL A 172 4.42 17.59 -3.28
N LEU A 173 5.02 18.78 -3.34
CA LEU A 173 5.08 19.71 -2.20
C LEU A 173 3.69 20.23 -1.83
N ALA A 174 2.84 20.52 -2.82
CA ALA A 174 1.45 20.89 -2.59
C ALA A 174 0.67 19.76 -1.90
N ALA A 175 0.83 18.51 -2.37
CA ALA A 175 0.23 17.34 -1.73
C ALA A 175 0.72 17.18 -0.28
N LEU A 176 2.02 17.34 -0.01
CA LEU A 176 2.54 17.30 1.37
C LEU A 176 1.92 18.39 2.25
N ALA A 177 1.86 19.62 1.77
CA ALA A 177 1.31 20.75 2.51
C ALA A 177 -0.19 20.56 2.83
N ALA A 178 -0.92 19.92 1.92
CA ALA A 178 -2.34 19.60 2.10
C ALA A 178 -2.60 18.30 2.89
N GLY A 179 -1.57 17.57 3.32
CA GLY A 179 -1.73 16.26 3.97
C GLY A 179 -2.24 15.15 3.05
N GLY A 180 -2.00 15.27 1.74
CA GLY A 180 -2.39 14.28 0.73
C GLY A 180 -1.51 13.02 0.71
N GLU A 181 -1.82 12.10 -0.21
CA GLU A 181 -1.29 10.73 -0.18
C GLU A 181 -0.06 10.50 -1.07
N GLY A 182 0.37 11.48 -1.87
CA GLY A 182 1.54 11.36 -2.76
C GLY A 182 1.44 10.22 -3.79
N GLU A 183 0.22 9.77 -4.09
CA GLU A 183 -0.04 8.72 -5.08
C GLU A 183 -0.03 9.32 -6.48
N ARG A 184 0.53 8.60 -7.47
CA ARG A 184 0.54 9.04 -8.89
C ARG A 184 -0.81 9.58 -9.37
N ARG A 185 -1.90 8.92 -8.97
CA ARG A 185 -3.27 9.25 -9.40
C ARG A 185 -3.84 10.50 -8.73
N THR A 186 -3.33 10.88 -7.55
CA THR A 186 -3.87 11.99 -6.75
C THR A 186 -3.02 13.26 -6.81
N LEU A 187 -1.82 13.18 -7.39
CA LEU A 187 -0.91 14.33 -7.55
C LEU A 187 -1.43 15.44 -8.48
N GLY A 188 -2.51 15.21 -9.24
CA GLY A 188 -3.10 16.23 -10.12
C GLY A 188 -2.23 16.63 -11.33
N VAL A 189 -1.13 15.91 -11.56
CA VAL A 189 -0.23 16.11 -12.71
C VAL A 189 -0.07 14.83 -13.49
N SER A 190 -0.04 14.95 -14.83
CA SER A 190 0.29 13.82 -15.69
C SER A 190 1.79 13.55 -15.64
N VAL A 191 2.17 12.36 -15.16
CA VAL A 191 3.56 11.92 -15.09
C VAL A 191 3.74 10.75 -16.04
N PRO A 192 4.67 10.80 -17.01
CA PRO A 192 5.00 9.68 -17.88
C PRO A 192 5.41 8.41 -17.09
N PRO A 193 5.12 7.19 -17.58
CA PRO A 193 5.46 5.95 -16.86
C PRO A 193 6.94 5.77 -16.57
N ASP A 194 7.81 6.16 -17.50
CA ASP A 194 9.26 6.17 -17.39
C ASP A 194 9.72 7.13 -16.29
N VAL A 195 9.24 8.37 -16.29
CA VAL A 195 9.52 9.35 -15.22
C VAL A 195 9.02 8.83 -13.87
N TRP A 196 7.81 8.26 -13.83
CA TRP A 196 7.26 7.71 -12.59
C TRP A 196 8.12 6.57 -12.04
N ALA A 197 8.62 5.68 -12.90
CA ALA A 197 9.50 4.59 -12.50
C ALA A 197 10.80 5.09 -11.85
N GLU A 198 11.25 6.30 -12.18
CA GLU A 198 12.43 6.93 -11.57
C GLU A 198 12.18 7.54 -10.19
N VAL A 199 10.95 7.98 -9.90
CA VAL A 199 10.59 8.70 -8.67
C VAL A 199 9.77 7.88 -7.67
N ALA A 200 9.14 6.79 -8.11
CA ALA A 200 8.26 5.97 -7.29
C ALA A 200 9.01 5.22 -6.18
N GLY A 201 8.30 4.74 -5.16
CA GLY A 201 8.89 3.89 -4.13
C GLY A 201 9.43 2.57 -4.69
N ASP A 202 10.65 2.20 -4.26
CA ASP A 202 11.31 0.91 -4.56
C ASP A 202 11.63 0.18 -3.26
N ALA A 203 11.61 -1.16 -3.27
CA ALA A 203 11.98 -1.99 -2.13
C ALA A 203 13.49 -1.99 -1.90
N GLU A 204 14.25 -2.12 -2.96
CA GLU A 204 15.70 -2.32 -2.94
C GLU A 204 16.45 -1.02 -2.66
N ASP A 205 15.86 0.14 -2.99
CA ASP A 205 16.44 1.48 -2.74
C ASP A 205 15.83 2.18 -1.51
N CYS A 206 14.93 1.56 -0.75
CA CYS A 206 14.32 2.21 0.42
C CYS A 206 15.20 2.15 1.66
N HIS A 207 15.55 3.34 2.18
CA HIS A 207 16.34 3.46 3.42
C HIS A 207 15.49 3.32 4.71
N GLN A 208 14.17 3.14 4.57
CA GLN A 208 13.24 3.00 5.69
C GLN A 208 13.44 4.09 6.76
N LYS A 209 13.66 3.70 8.02
CA LYS A 209 13.88 4.61 9.16
C LYS A 209 15.12 5.51 9.01
N LEU A 210 16.09 5.14 8.18
CA LEU A 210 17.30 5.92 7.92
C LEU A 210 17.09 7.00 6.82
N SER A 211 15.90 7.07 6.23
CA SER A 211 15.59 8.08 5.23
C SER A 211 15.48 9.48 5.89
N PRO A 212 16.12 10.52 5.33
CA PRO A 212 15.98 11.90 5.83
C PRO A 212 14.56 12.45 5.67
N HIS A 213 13.68 11.75 4.96
CA HIS A 213 12.28 12.13 4.77
C HIS A 213 11.30 11.21 5.49
N TYR A 214 11.75 10.38 6.44
CA TYR A 214 10.91 9.34 7.05
C TYR A 214 9.58 9.86 7.60
N ASP A 215 9.59 10.98 8.32
CA ASP A 215 8.38 11.54 8.96
C ASP A 215 7.35 12.03 7.94
N ARG A 216 7.83 12.63 6.86
CA ARG A 216 7.03 13.14 5.73
C ARG A 216 6.85 12.14 4.59
N CYS A 217 7.20 10.88 4.78
CA CYS A 217 7.15 9.87 3.73
C CYS A 217 5.72 9.35 3.54
N PHE A 218 5.14 9.59 2.36
CA PHE A 218 3.80 9.14 2.00
C PHE A 218 3.58 7.63 2.21
N ILE A 219 4.58 6.81 1.87
CA ILE A 219 4.49 5.34 2.05
C ILE A 219 4.35 4.98 3.53
N GLN A 220 5.09 5.68 4.41
CA GLN A 220 5.02 5.44 5.86
C GLN A 220 3.73 6.01 6.45
N GLN A 221 3.26 7.15 5.96
CA GLN A 221 1.96 7.72 6.33
C GLN A 221 0.81 6.78 5.95
N ALA A 222 0.81 6.23 4.73
CA ALA A 222 -0.17 5.25 4.28
C ALA A 222 -0.18 4.01 5.17
N ARG A 223 1.00 3.44 5.47
CA ARG A 223 1.13 2.30 6.39
C ARG A 223 0.59 2.59 7.79
N ARG A 224 0.82 3.79 8.32
CA ARG A 224 0.25 4.22 9.61
C ARG A 224 -1.28 4.35 9.54
N ALA A 225 -1.81 4.85 8.44
CA ALA A 225 -3.25 4.97 8.22
C ALA A 225 -3.94 3.59 8.12
N TRP A 226 -3.31 2.61 7.47
CA TRP A 226 -3.84 1.25 7.36
C TRP A 226 -4.02 0.56 8.72
N GLY A 227 -3.22 0.93 9.74
CA GLY A 227 -3.36 0.40 11.09
C GLY A 227 -4.51 1.00 11.90
N ARG A 228 -5.26 1.97 11.34
CA ARG A 228 -6.32 2.72 12.03
C ARG A 228 -7.71 2.44 11.42
N VAL A 229 -7.82 1.44 10.56
CA VAL A 229 -9.09 1.06 9.92
C VAL A 229 -9.56 -0.30 10.40
N HIS A 230 -10.85 -0.59 10.20
CA HIS A 230 -11.47 -1.87 10.53
C HIS A 230 -11.34 -2.86 9.36
N LEU A 231 -11.43 -2.37 8.13
CA LEU A 231 -11.29 -3.19 6.91
C LEU A 231 -10.26 -2.60 5.95
N LEU A 232 -9.25 -3.40 5.58
CA LEU A 232 -8.22 -3.02 4.62
C LEU A 232 -8.35 -3.82 3.34
N VAL A 233 -8.61 -3.15 2.22
CA VAL A 233 -8.60 -3.78 0.90
C VAL A 233 -7.17 -3.82 0.38
N ALA A 234 -6.73 -4.96 -0.13
CA ALA A 234 -5.42 -5.14 -0.75
C ALA A 234 -5.54 -5.95 -2.04
N ASN A 235 -4.48 -5.99 -2.83
CA ASN A 235 -4.38 -6.96 -3.92
C ASN A 235 -3.72 -8.25 -3.44
N HIS A 236 -3.98 -9.37 -4.14
CA HIS A 236 -3.36 -10.67 -3.78
C HIS A 236 -1.83 -10.58 -3.73
N ALA A 237 -1.23 -9.85 -4.67
CA ALA A 237 0.21 -9.64 -4.73
C ALA A 237 0.79 -9.05 -3.43
N LEU A 238 0.15 -8.03 -2.86
CA LEU A 238 0.59 -7.37 -1.64
C LEU A 238 0.37 -8.27 -0.41
N VAL A 239 -0.74 -9.01 -0.38
CA VAL A 239 -1.02 -9.97 0.70
C VAL A 239 -0.01 -11.11 0.70
N PHE A 240 0.28 -11.72 -0.46
CA PHE A 240 1.27 -12.80 -0.54
C PHE A 240 2.70 -12.31 -0.29
N ALA A 241 3.05 -11.09 -0.72
CA ALA A 241 4.32 -10.48 -0.34
C ALA A 241 4.44 -10.31 1.18
N ASP A 242 3.37 -9.86 1.84
CA ASP A 242 3.32 -9.71 3.30
C ASP A 242 3.46 -11.05 4.01
N LEU A 243 2.71 -12.07 3.58
CA LEU A 243 2.77 -13.41 4.14
C LEU A 243 4.16 -14.06 3.98
N ALA A 244 4.79 -13.91 2.81
CA ALA A 244 6.13 -14.43 2.55
C ALA A 244 7.17 -13.78 3.48
N LEU A 245 7.12 -12.46 3.67
CA LEU A 245 8.01 -11.74 4.59
C LEU A 245 7.81 -12.19 6.04
N ARG A 246 6.55 -12.34 6.48
CA ARG A 246 6.25 -12.85 7.83
C ARG A 246 6.77 -14.27 8.05
N ALA A 247 6.62 -15.15 7.06
CA ALA A 247 7.12 -16.52 7.12
C ALA A 247 8.65 -16.56 7.22
N ALA A 248 9.35 -15.61 6.58
CA ALA A 248 10.80 -15.44 6.68
C ALA A 248 11.27 -14.73 7.98
N GLY A 249 10.35 -14.30 8.86
CA GLY A 249 10.69 -13.53 10.06
C GLY A 249 11.10 -12.08 9.77
N GLU A 250 10.82 -11.58 8.57
CA GLU A 250 11.13 -10.22 8.14
C GLU A 250 10.02 -9.21 8.49
N SER A 251 10.31 -7.92 8.29
CA SER A 251 9.35 -6.86 8.55
C SER A 251 8.16 -6.95 7.60
N ALA A 252 6.96 -7.11 8.18
CA ALA A 252 5.69 -7.08 7.47
C ALA A 252 5.46 -5.77 6.69
N VAL A 253 4.62 -5.87 5.66
CA VAL A 253 4.15 -4.77 4.81
C VAL A 253 2.80 -4.26 5.28
N LEU A 254 1.87 -5.16 5.61
CA LEU A 254 0.56 -4.86 6.14
C LEU A 254 0.60 -4.79 7.68
N PRO A 255 -0.34 -4.07 8.33
CA PRO A 255 -0.50 -4.14 9.78
C PRO A 255 -0.79 -5.57 10.26
N LYS A 256 -0.76 -5.81 11.57
CA LYS A 256 -1.27 -7.08 12.10
C LYS A 256 -2.78 -7.12 11.85
N TYR A 257 -3.26 -8.19 11.22
CA TYR A 257 -4.67 -8.43 10.96
C TYR A 257 -5.07 -9.81 11.50
N GLY A 258 -6.33 -9.93 11.90
CA GLY A 258 -6.87 -11.13 12.54
C GLY A 258 -7.56 -12.07 11.57
N ARG A 259 -8.16 -11.53 10.50
CA ARG A 259 -8.86 -12.31 9.46
C ARG A 259 -8.51 -11.84 8.06
N LEU A 260 -8.60 -12.77 7.11
CA LEU A 260 -8.30 -12.55 5.70
C LEU A 260 -9.43 -13.14 4.84
N VAL A 261 -9.98 -12.32 3.94
CA VAL A 261 -10.91 -12.76 2.89
C VAL A 261 -10.17 -12.71 1.56
N LEU A 262 -10.14 -13.82 0.83
CA LEU A 262 -9.57 -13.91 -0.51
C LEU A 262 -10.71 -13.98 -1.54
N ASP A 263 -11.01 -12.84 -2.16
CA ASP A 263 -11.93 -12.78 -3.29
C ASP A 263 -11.28 -13.39 -4.54
N GLU A 264 -12.09 -13.87 -5.49
CA GLU A 264 -11.61 -14.54 -6.71
C GLU A 264 -10.62 -15.68 -6.40
N GLY A 265 -10.96 -16.51 -5.40
CA GLY A 265 -10.11 -17.58 -4.86
C GLY A 265 -9.52 -18.53 -5.89
N HIS A 266 -10.16 -18.69 -7.05
CA HIS A 266 -9.62 -19.50 -8.16
C HIS A 266 -8.27 -18.99 -8.71
N ARG A 267 -7.91 -17.71 -8.47
CA ARG A 267 -6.63 -17.09 -8.87
C ARG A 267 -5.57 -17.13 -7.77
N VAL A 268 -5.94 -17.52 -6.56
CA VAL A 268 -5.04 -17.56 -5.40
C VAL A 268 -3.83 -18.48 -5.62
N PRO A 269 -3.97 -19.71 -6.14
CA PRO A 269 -2.81 -20.59 -6.35
C PRO A 269 -1.75 -19.95 -7.26
N GLU A 270 -2.17 -19.33 -8.37
CA GLU A 270 -1.28 -18.63 -9.29
C GLU A 270 -0.57 -17.45 -8.61
N ALA A 271 -1.32 -16.64 -7.84
CA ALA A 271 -0.76 -15.51 -7.12
C ALA A 271 0.23 -15.96 -6.04
N ALA A 272 -0.08 -17.01 -5.27
CA ALA A 272 0.79 -17.55 -4.24
C ALA A 272 2.10 -18.09 -4.84
N MET A 273 2.03 -18.87 -5.92
CA MET A 273 3.22 -19.44 -6.59
C MET A 273 4.23 -18.36 -6.96
N ARG A 274 3.80 -17.18 -7.44
CA ARG A 274 4.72 -16.09 -7.81
C ARG A 274 5.55 -15.54 -6.64
N TYR A 275 5.07 -15.64 -5.41
CA TYR A 275 5.74 -15.10 -4.21
C TYR A 275 6.48 -16.16 -3.40
N PHE A 276 6.06 -17.43 -3.48
CA PHE A 276 6.77 -18.53 -2.84
C PHE A 276 7.76 -19.25 -3.78
N ALA A 277 7.75 -18.95 -5.08
CA ALA A 277 8.76 -19.42 -6.02
C ALA A 277 9.87 -18.38 -6.25
N ALA A 278 11.10 -18.85 -6.40
CA ALA A 278 12.21 -18.04 -6.89
C ALA A 278 12.24 -18.09 -8.43
N SER A 279 12.29 -16.93 -9.09
CA SER A 279 12.54 -16.83 -10.53
C SER A 279 13.50 -15.69 -10.85
N VAL A 280 14.36 -15.90 -11.84
CA VAL A 280 15.30 -14.91 -12.37
C VAL A 280 15.12 -14.84 -13.89
N SER A 281 15.01 -13.64 -14.44
CA SER A 281 14.97 -13.41 -15.89
C SER A 281 16.26 -12.72 -16.35
N ILE A 282 16.62 -12.90 -17.62
CA ILE A 282 17.82 -12.30 -18.21
C ILE A 282 17.71 -10.77 -18.14
N GLU A 283 16.54 -10.21 -18.41
CA GLU A 283 16.29 -8.76 -18.34
C GLU A 283 16.48 -8.20 -16.94
N ARG A 284 16.10 -8.97 -15.90
CA ARG A 284 16.31 -8.58 -14.49
C ARG A 284 17.79 -8.58 -14.14
N VAL A 285 18.54 -9.57 -14.62
CA VAL A 285 20.00 -9.64 -14.45
C VAL A 285 20.69 -8.48 -15.18
N GLU A 286 20.31 -8.18 -16.42
CA GLU A 286 20.82 -7.02 -17.17
C GLU A 286 20.46 -5.69 -16.50
N GLY A 287 19.26 -5.60 -15.90
CA GLY A 287 18.85 -4.45 -15.08
C GLY A 287 19.77 -4.25 -13.87
N TRP A 288 20.10 -5.32 -13.15
CA TRP A 288 21.07 -5.28 -12.05
C TRP A 288 22.46 -4.84 -12.51
N PHE A 289 22.97 -5.34 -13.64
CA PHE A 289 24.25 -4.90 -14.19
C PHE A 289 24.25 -3.40 -14.52
N ARG A 290 23.20 -2.90 -15.18
CA ARG A 290 23.06 -1.46 -15.48
C ARG A 290 22.97 -0.60 -14.23
N GLU A 291 22.27 -1.06 -13.18
CA GLU A 291 22.21 -0.38 -11.88
C GLU A 291 23.58 -0.33 -11.20
N ILE A 292 24.33 -1.45 -11.20
CA ILE A 292 25.68 -1.53 -10.65
C ILE A 292 26.62 -0.57 -11.39
N GLU A 293 26.56 -0.53 -12.72
CA GLU A 293 27.37 0.40 -13.52
C GLU A 293 27.05 1.86 -13.23
N ARG A 294 25.76 2.22 -13.13
CA ARG A 294 25.33 3.57 -12.75
C ARG A 294 25.84 3.97 -11.37
N ARG A 295 25.71 3.07 -10.39
CA ARG A 295 26.22 3.30 -9.02
C ARG A 295 27.74 3.42 -9.02
N ARG A 296 28.45 2.61 -9.81
CA ARG A 296 29.90 2.70 -9.96
C ARG A 296 30.33 4.06 -10.52
N GLN A 297 29.66 4.56 -11.57
CA GLN A 297 29.95 5.86 -12.15
C GLN A 297 29.70 7.00 -11.16
N SER A 298 28.55 7.00 -10.48
CA SER A 298 28.25 8.00 -9.44
C SER A 298 29.27 7.99 -8.29
N TRP A 299 29.69 6.80 -7.85
CA TRP A 299 30.68 6.66 -6.78
C TRP A 299 32.06 7.14 -7.24
N MET A 300 32.45 6.84 -8.48
CA MET A 300 33.71 7.36 -9.06
C MET A 300 33.69 8.89 -9.20
N GLU A 301 32.57 9.49 -9.61
CA GLU A 301 32.42 10.95 -9.65
C GLU A 301 32.52 11.58 -8.26
N ASP A 302 31.90 10.99 -7.24
CA ASP A 302 31.99 11.46 -5.85
C ASP A 302 33.40 11.32 -5.27
N VAL A 303 34.10 10.21 -5.55
CA VAL A 303 35.50 10.03 -5.17
C VAL A 303 36.40 11.03 -5.89
N SER A 304 36.13 11.29 -7.18
CA SER A 304 36.89 12.26 -7.97
C SER A 304 36.65 13.69 -7.47
N ARG A 305 35.41 14.05 -7.10
CA ARG A 305 35.08 15.33 -6.45
C ARG A 305 35.73 15.46 -5.07
N ARG A 306 35.77 14.41 -4.26
CA ARG A 306 36.46 14.41 -2.95
C ARG A 306 37.99 14.50 -3.08
N ARG A 307 38.58 13.87 -4.11
CA ARG A 307 39.99 14.05 -4.47
C ARG A 307 40.27 15.47 -4.97
N CYS A 308 39.39 16.02 -5.79
CA CYS A 308 39.48 17.38 -6.27
C CYS A 308 39.41 18.35 -5.08
N TRP A 309 38.46 18.18 -4.15
CA TRP A 309 38.36 18.98 -2.93
C TRP A 309 39.61 18.88 -2.03
N ARG A 310 40.16 17.68 -1.84
CA ARG A 310 41.45 17.50 -1.13
C ARG A 310 42.61 18.21 -1.83
N ASN A 311 42.63 18.23 -3.16
CA ASN A 311 43.63 18.95 -3.94
C ASN A 311 43.39 20.47 -3.97
N SER A 312 42.13 20.94 -3.96
CA SER A 312 41.77 22.36 -3.85
C SER A 312 42.13 22.95 -2.47
N VAL A 313 41.89 22.19 -1.40
CA VAL A 313 42.30 22.57 -0.04
C VAL A 313 43.84 22.54 0.10
N ARG A 314 44.54 21.67 -0.65
CA ARG A 314 46.01 21.76 -0.82
C ARG A 314 46.45 22.99 -1.62
N CYS A 315 45.73 23.39 -2.66
CA CYS A 315 46.05 24.61 -3.42
C CYS A 315 45.83 25.89 -2.60
N LEU A 316 44.82 25.94 -1.73
CA LEU A 316 44.57 27.07 -0.83
C LEU A 316 45.58 27.16 0.33
N SER A 317 46.16 26.05 0.78
CA SER A 317 47.21 26.06 1.81
C SER A 317 48.60 26.37 1.23
N VAL A 318 48.87 26.01 -0.03
CA VAL A 318 50.14 26.33 -0.72
C VAL A 318 50.22 27.80 -1.16
N SER A 319 49.07 28.46 -1.42
CA SER A 319 49.03 29.88 -1.78
C SER A 319 49.22 30.84 -0.59
N ARG A 320 48.83 30.46 0.65
CA ARG A 320 49.17 31.24 1.86
C ARG A 320 50.65 31.15 2.27
N ALA A 321 51.34 30.06 1.95
CA ALA A 321 52.76 29.90 2.26
C ALA A 321 53.68 30.72 1.33
N ARG A 322 53.21 31.11 0.13
CA ARG A 322 53.99 31.89 -0.84
C ARG A 322 53.92 33.40 -0.65
N TRP A 323 52.95 33.90 0.12
CA TRP A 323 52.80 35.34 0.38
C TRP A 323 53.58 35.86 1.60
N LYS A 324 54.06 34.96 2.49
CA LYS A 324 54.89 35.33 3.66
C LYS A 324 56.40 35.38 3.43
N ARG A 325 56.89 35.20 2.18
CA ARG A 325 58.33 35.26 1.85
C ARG A 325 58.73 36.44 0.95
N ARG A 326 57.93 37.51 0.89
CA ARG A 326 58.23 38.69 0.04
C ARG A 326 58.24 40.04 0.78
N SER A 327 58.43 40.04 2.10
CA SER A 327 58.47 41.29 2.87
C SER A 327 59.46 41.26 4.02
N SER A 328 60.74 41.48 3.72
CA SER A 328 61.69 42.23 4.59
C SER A 328 63.04 42.45 3.87
N PRO A 329 63.74 43.58 4.14
CA PRO A 329 64.62 44.25 3.19
C PRO A 329 66.12 44.03 3.44
N SER A 330 66.88 44.39 2.40
CA SER A 330 68.31 44.59 2.22
C SER A 330 69.15 44.88 3.48
N THR A 331 70.36 44.30 3.56
CA THR A 331 71.48 44.93 4.26
C THR A 331 72.78 44.68 3.50
N ILE A 332 73.51 45.76 3.32
CA ILE A 332 74.73 45.97 2.54
C ILE A 332 75.94 45.60 3.40
N THR A 333 76.90 44.85 2.86
CA THR A 333 78.34 45.17 2.85
C THR A 333 79.07 44.24 1.90
#